data_AF-A0A6L5BQ10-F1
#
_entry.id   AF-A0A6L5BQ10-F1
#
_cell.length_a   1.000
_cell.length_b   1.000
_cell.length_c   1.000
_cell.angle_alpha   90.00
_cell.angle_beta   90.00
_cell.angle_gamma   90.00
#
_symmetry.space_group_name_H-M   'P 1'
#
loop_
_entity.id
_entity.type
_entity.pdbx_description
1 polymer ?
#
loop_
_entity_poly.entity_id
_entity_poly.type
_entity_poly.pdbx_seq_one_letter_code
_entity_poly.pdbx_strand_id
1 'polypeptide(L)'
;MSLHTPSNVASDAIDLIHSTREQVTWLTALLNAVRADVIHGKGHNVKALTGLGQYIGDDWANYLDCQAAELQEKLNAAEVAK
;
A
#
# COMPACT_ATOMS: atom_id res chain seq x y z
N MET A 1 -0.52 7.34 28.13
CA MET A 1 -1.08 6.07 27.65
C MET A 1 -2.35 6.44 26.87
N SER A 2 -2.28 6.51 25.55
CA SER A 2 -3.45 6.84 24.73
C SER A 2 -4.41 5.65 24.74
N LEU A 3 -5.65 5.88 25.15
CA LEU A 3 -6.71 4.89 25.04
C LEU A 3 -7.02 4.72 23.55
N HIS A 4 -6.59 3.61 22.96
CA HIS A 4 -7.00 3.22 21.62
C HIS A 4 -8.44 2.74 21.70
N THR A 5 -9.38 3.60 21.33
CA THR A 5 -10.78 3.19 21.21
C THR A 5 -10.96 2.42 19.89
N PRO A 6 -11.92 1.48 19.82
CA PRO A 6 -12.23 0.79 18.56
C PRO A 6 -12.50 1.74 17.39
N SER A 7 -13.05 2.94 17.67
CA SER A 7 -13.28 3.98 16.67
C SER A 7 -11.99 4.54 16.07
N ASN A 8 -10.92 4.69 16.86
CA ASN A 8 -9.64 5.17 16.35
C ASN A 8 -8.94 4.09 15.49
N VAL A 9 -9.03 2.83 15.91
CA VAL A 9 -8.48 1.70 15.12
C VAL A 9 -9.19 1.58 13.76
N ALA A 10 -10.51 1.74 13.75
CA ALA A 10 -11.29 1.73 12.51
C ALA A 10 -10.93 2.93 11.60
N SER A 11 -10.71 4.12 12.17
CA SER A 11 -10.26 5.29 11.40
C SER A 11 -8.89 5.04 10.76
N ASP A 12 -7.92 4.57 11.53
CA ASP A 12 -6.57 4.27 11.04
C ASP A 12 -6.61 3.22 9.89
N ALA A 13 -7.48 2.22 10.00
CA ALA A 13 -7.67 1.22 8.95
C ALA A 13 -8.30 1.81 7.67
N ILE A 14 -9.27 2.72 7.81
CA ILE A 14 -9.89 3.42 6.68
C ILE A 14 -8.86 4.30 5.97
N ASP A 15 -8.03 5.04 6.71
CA ASP A 15 -6.97 5.89 6.15
C ASP A 15 -5.91 5.05 5.39
N LEU A 16 -5.57 3.87 5.93
CA LEU A 16 -4.69 2.92 5.25
C LEU A 16 -5.31 2.41 3.93
N ILE A 17 -6.60 2.11 3.90
CA ILE A 17 -7.31 1.69 2.69
C ILE A 17 -7.31 2.81 1.64
N HIS A 18 -7.57 4.06 2.04
CA HIS A 18 -7.52 5.20 1.13
C HIS A 18 -6.13 5.38 0.53
N SER A 19 -5.08 5.33 1.36
CA SER A 19 -3.69 5.42 0.91
C SER A 19 -3.34 4.29 -0.06
N THR A 20 -3.73 3.06 0.26
CA THR A 20 -3.48 1.88 -0.61
C THR A 20 -4.20 2.00 -1.95
N ARG A 21 -5.39 2.59 -1.99
CA ARG A 21 -6.13 2.82 -3.23
C ARG A 21 -5.42 3.80 -4.18
N GLU A 22 -4.79 4.83 -3.64
CA GLU A 22 -3.98 5.75 -4.43
C GLU A 22 -2.76 5.04 -5.04
N GLN A 23 -2.12 4.15 -4.28
CA GLN A 23 -1.00 3.35 -4.78
C GLN A 23 -1.41 2.38 -5.88
N VAL A 24 -2.54 1.69 -5.73
CA VAL A 24 -3.11 0.86 -6.80
C VAL A 24 -3.34 1.68 -8.07
N THR A 25 -3.79 2.93 -7.92
CA THR A 25 -3.97 3.85 -9.06
C THR A 25 -2.64 4.16 -9.76
N TRP A 26 -1.58 4.43 -9.00
CA TRP A 26 -0.25 4.71 -9.55
C TRP A 26 0.39 3.48 -10.20
N LEU A 27 0.29 2.31 -9.57
CA LEU A 27 0.75 1.04 -10.16
C LEU A 27 0.00 0.72 -11.46
N THR A 28 -1.31 0.98 -11.50
CA THR A 28 -2.09 0.83 -12.73
C THR A 28 -1.58 1.75 -13.85
N ALA A 29 -1.29 3.01 -13.53
CA ALA A 29 -0.72 3.95 -14.49
C ALA A 29 0.68 3.51 -14.96
N LEU A 30 1.52 3.00 -14.06
CA LEU A 30 2.85 2.48 -14.39
C LEU A 30 2.78 1.27 -15.32
N LEU A 31 1.89 0.31 -15.05
CA LEU A 31 1.69 -0.86 -15.90
C LEU A 31 1.15 -0.46 -17.29
N ASN A 32 0.30 0.55 -17.37
CA ASN A 32 -0.12 1.12 -18.64
C ASN A 32 1.05 1.75 -19.40
N ALA A 33 1.98 2.43 -18.72
CA ALA A 33 3.19 2.97 -19.32
C ALA A 33 4.13 1.87 -19.84
N VAL A 34 4.30 0.77 -19.08
CA VAL A 34 5.04 -0.43 -19.55
C VAL A 34 4.38 -0.96 -20.83
N ARG A 35 3.06 -1.13 -20.83
CA ARG A 35 2.33 -1.63 -22.00
C ARG A 35 2.51 -0.72 -23.22
N ALA A 36 2.42 0.59 -23.03
CA ALA A 36 2.60 1.56 -24.10
C ALA A 36 4.04 1.56 -24.65
N ASP A 37 5.05 1.42 -23.80
CA ASP A 37 6.45 1.34 -24.21
C ASP A 37 6.75 0.06 -25.00
N VAL A 38 6.15 -1.07 -24.63
CA VAL A 38 6.25 -2.32 -25.42
C VAL A 38 5.62 -2.14 -26.81
N ILE A 39 4.41 -1.57 -26.89
CA ILE A 39 3.66 -1.48 -28.15
C ILE A 39 4.25 -0.40 -29.08
N HIS A 40 4.59 0.76 -28.54
CA HIS A 40 4.94 1.95 -29.33
C HIS A 40 6.40 2.38 -29.15
N GLY A 41 6.95 2.20 -27.95
CA GLY A 41 8.32 2.61 -27.59
C GLY A 41 9.40 1.57 -27.91
N LYS A 42 9.05 0.43 -28.53
CA LYS A 42 9.95 -0.70 -28.83
C LYS A 42 10.60 -1.32 -27.58
N GLY A 43 9.99 -1.13 -26.42
CA GLY A 43 10.45 -1.68 -25.15
C GLY A 43 11.69 -1.01 -24.56
N HIS A 44 12.04 0.21 -24.99
CA HIS A 44 13.23 0.92 -24.52
C HIS A 44 13.28 1.13 -23.00
N ASN A 45 12.13 1.35 -22.36
CA ASN A 45 12.02 1.69 -20.95
C ASN A 45 11.48 0.54 -20.09
N VAL A 46 11.08 -0.58 -20.69
CA VAL A 46 10.46 -1.72 -19.98
C VAL A 46 11.25 -2.11 -18.74
N LYS A 47 12.57 -2.31 -18.86
CA LYS A 47 13.42 -2.72 -17.72
C LYS A 47 13.38 -1.71 -16.56
N ALA A 48 13.45 -0.42 -16.87
CA ALA A 48 13.43 0.63 -15.86
C ALA A 48 12.04 0.73 -15.20
N LEU A 49 10.98 0.69 -16.01
CA LEU A 49 9.59 0.79 -15.53
C LEU A 49 9.16 -0.43 -14.72
N THR A 50 9.52 -1.64 -15.13
CA THR A 50 9.22 -2.86 -14.36
C THR A 50 10.07 -2.93 -13.09
N GLY A 51 11.32 -2.48 -13.14
CA GLY A 51 12.16 -2.34 -11.94
C GLY A 51 11.59 -1.36 -10.92
N LEU A 52 11.07 -0.22 -11.38
CA LEU A 52 10.34 0.71 -10.52
C LEU A 52 9.08 0.07 -9.94
N GLY A 53 8.31 -0.67 -10.75
CA GLY A 53 7.11 -1.36 -10.29
C GLY A 53 7.42 -2.41 -9.23
N GLN A 54 8.52 -3.15 -9.39
CA GLN A 54 9.00 -4.10 -8.39
C GLN A 54 9.40 -3.40 -7.10
N TYR A 55 10.22 -2.34 -7.17
CA TYR A 55 10.65 -1.58 -6.00
C TYR A 55 9.46 -1.05 -5.19
N ILE A 56 8.48 -0.43 -5.87
CA ILE A 56 7.26 0.07 -5.22
C ILE A 56 6.46 -1.10 -4.62
N GLY A 57 6.32 -2.21 -5.36
CA GLY A 57 5.60 -3.39 -4.86
C GLY A 57 6.20 -3.97 -3.59
N ASP A 58 7.53 -4.14 -3.57
CA ASP A 58 8.26 -4.69 -2.43
C ASP A 58 8.17 -3.76 -1.20
N ASP A 59 8.31 -2.45 -1.40
CA ASP A 59 8.20 -1.44 -0.33
C ASP A 59 6.79 -1.40 0.28
N TRP A 60 5.76 -1.42 -0.57
CA TRP A 60 4.36 -1.44 -0.12
C TRP A 60 3.95 -2.74 0.54
N ALA A 61 4.47 -3.89 0.10
CA ALA A 61 4.23 -5.16 0.78
C ALA A 61 4.74 -5.11 2.22
N ASN A 62 5.98 -4.68 2.41
CA ASN A 62 6.57 -4.53 3.74
C ASN A 62 5.82 -3.50 4.60
N TYR A 63 5.47 -2.34 4.04
CA TYR A 63 4.71 -1.32 4.75
C TYR A 63 3.33 -1.84 5.21
N LEU A 64 2.60 -2.52 4.33
CA LEU A 64 1.28 -3.06 4.66
C LEU A 64 1.34 -4.15 5.73
N ASP A 65 2.35 -5.00 5.71
CA ASP A 65 2.58 -6.01 6.76
C ASP A 65 2.82 -5.35 8.13
N CYS A 66 3.65 -4.31 8.18
CA CYS A 66 3.88 -3.51 9.39
C CYS A 66 2.58 -2.86 9.88
N GLN A 67 1.84 -2.17 8.99
CA GLN A 67 0.59 -1.50 9.36
C GLN A 67 -0.48 -2.48 9.84
N ALA A 68 -0.55 -3.68 9.24
CA ALA A 68 -1.47 -4.72 9.68
C ALA A 68 -1.14 -5.22 11.10
N ALA A 69 0.15 -5.44 11.39
CA ALA A 69 0.59 -5.81 12.74
C ALA A 69 0.24 -4.72 13.76
N GLU A 70 0.51 -3.45 13.46
CA GLU A 70 0.18 -2.33 14.35
C GLU A 70 -1.33 -2.19 14.60
N LEU A 71 -2.16 -2.32 13.57
CA LEU A 71 -3.62 -2.28 13.71
C LEU A 71 -4.13 -3.44 14.59
N GLN A 72 -3.54 -4.64 14.44
CA GLN A 72 -3.91 -5.79 15.26
C GLN A 72 -3.50 -5.59 16.73
N GLU A 73 -2.32 -5.03 17.00
CA GLU A 73 -1.91 -4.69 18.37
C GLU A 73 -2.84 -3.65 19.01
N LYS A 74 -3.20 -2.60 18.27
CA LYS A 74 -4.15 -1.58 18.73
C LYS A 74 -5.53 -2.17 19.00
N LEU A 75 -6.00 -3.09 18.16
CA LEU A 75 -7.27 -3.78 18.35
C LEU A 75 -7.25 -4.64 19.61
N ASN A 76 -6.21 -5.45 19.80
CA ASN A 76 -6.04 -6.29 20.99
C ASN A 76 -6.03 -5.44 22.27
N ALA A 77 -5.34 -4.30 22.25
CA ALA A 77 -5.31 -3.38 23.39
C ALA A 77 -6.69 -2.76 23.69
N ALA A 78 -7.46 -2.41 22.64
CA ALA A 78 -8.80 -1.88 22.77
C ALA A 78 -9.79 -2.90 23.35
N GLU A 79 -9.62 -4.19 23.00
CA GLU A 79 -10.45 -5.29 23.51
C GLU A 79 -10.17 -5.61 24.98
N VAL A 80 -8.89 -5.56 25.40
CA VAL A 80 -8.49 -5.80 26.81
C VAL A 80 -8.89 -4.64 27.73
N ALA A 81 -9.01 -3.42 27.20
CA ALA A 81 -9.41 -2.24 27.95
C ALA A 81 -10.94 -2.12 28.17
N LYS A 82 -11.73 -3.07 27.67
CA LYS A 82 -13.19 -3.13 27.75
C LYS A 82 -13.66 -3.92 28.98
#